data_AF-A0A7K0WEQ6-F1
#
_entry.id   AF-A0A7K0WEQ6-F1
#
_cell.length_a   1.000
_cell.length_b   1.000
_cell.length_c   1.000
_cell.angle_alpha   90.00
_cell.angle_beta   90.00
_cell.angle_gamma   90.00
#
_symmetry.space_group_name_H-M   'P 1'
#
loop_
_entity.id
_entity.type
_entity.pdbx_description
1 polymer ?
#
loop_
_entity_poly.entity_id
_entity_poly.type
_entity_poly.pdbx_seq_one_letter_code
_entity_poly.pdbx_strand_id
1 'polypeptide(L)' 'ETSGYSIGGVSPLGWITHPELILIDEALNDYEVVWAASGHPHAVYPTSYAELIACTGATPMVVGD' A
#
# COMPACT_ATOMS: atom_id res chain seq x y z
N GLU A 1 0.76 -18.67 -4.85
CA GLU A 1 0.02 -17.49 -4.34
C GLU A 1 1.05 -16.48 -3.85
N THR A 2 0.89 -15.19 -4.14
CA THR A 2 1.94 -14.18 -3.85
C THR A 2 1.60 -13.35 -2.62
N SER A 3 0.47 -12.65 -2.62
CA SER A 3 0.06 -11.75 -1.53
C SER A 3 -0.78 -12.42 -0.45
N GLY A 4 -1.54 -13.48 -0.78
CA GLY A 4 -2.52 -14.09 0.13
C GLY A 4 -3.88 -13.36 0.15
N TYR A 5 -4.06 -12.34 -0.71
CA TYR A 5 -5.31 -11.61 -0.86
C TYR A 5 -5.91 -11.81 -2.25
N SER A 6 -7.24 -11.66 -2.34
CA SER A 6 -7.95 -11.66 -3.63
C SER A 6 -7.71 -10.35 -4.40
N ILE A 7 -7.72 -10.46 -5.74
CA ILE A 7 -7.67 -9.30 -6.63
C ILE A 7 -8.79 -8.32 -6.28
N GLY A 8 -8.47 -7.02 -6.24
CA GLY A 8 -9.40 -5.96 -5.83
C GLY A 8 -9.41 -5.66 -4.33
N GLY A 9 -8.73 -6.46 -3.51
CA GLY A 9 -8.61 -6.25 -2.05
C GLY A 9 -7.20 -6.44 -1.51
N VAL A 10 -6.17 -6.36 -2.36
CA VAL A 10 -4.79 -6.64 -1.95
C VAL A 10 -4.30 -5.55 -1.00
N SER A 11 -4.19 -5.89 0.29
CA SER A 11 -3.65 -4.97 1.30
C SER A 11 -2.17 -4.68 1.04
N PRO A 12 -1.68 -3.46 1.29
CA PRO A 12 -0.24 -3.18 1.24
C PRO A 12 0.55 -3.87 2.38
N LEU A 13 -0.16 -4.43 3.37
CA LEU A 13 0.43 -5.05 4.55
C LEU A 13 0.02 -6.51 4.72
N GLY A 14 0.85 -7.27 5.43
CA GLY A 14 0.54 -8.65 5.82
C GLY A 14 0.55 -9.64 4.67
N TRP A 15 1.37 -9.41 3.64
CA TRP A 15 1.55 -10.39 2.57
C TRP A 15 2.18 -11.67 3.12
N ILE A 16 1.70 -12.82 2.64
CA ILE A 16 2.30 -14.12 2.99
C ILE A 16 3.71 -14.29 2.43
N THR A 17 4.04 -13.58 1.35
CA THR A 17 5.37 -13.52 0.74
C THR A 17 5.89 -12.10 0.83
N HIS A 18 7.08 -11.92 1.38
CA HIS A 18 7.70 -10.60 1.47
C HIS A 18 8.24 -10.16 0.11
N PRO A 19 7.80 -9.00 -0.44
CA PRO A 19 8.37 -8.44 -1.66
C PRO A 19 9.83 -8.03 -1.44
N GLU A 20 10.68 -8.21 -2.46
CA GLU A 20 12.05 -7.67 -2.44
C GLU A 20 12.08 -6.14 -2.60
N LEU A 21 11.07 -5.59 -3.28
CA LEU A 21 10.92 -4.16 -3.53
C LEU A 21 9.48 -3.74 -3.30
N ILE A 22 9.30 -2.68 -2.53
CA ILE A 22 8.03 -2.01 -2.34
C ILE A 22 8.25 -0.55 -2.70
N LEU A 23 7.41 -0.03 -3.60
CA LEU A 23 7.44 1.35 -4.05
C LEU A 23 6.16 2.05 -3.60
N ILE A 24 6.27 3.33 -3.27
CA ILE A 24 5.12 4.19 -2.98
C ILE A 24 5.22 5.44 -3.85
N ASP A 25 4.09 5.84 -4.43
CA ASP A 25 4.02 7.04 -5.26
C ASP A 25 4.12 8.30 -4.40
N GLU A 26 5.07 9.17 -4.75
CA GLU A 26 5.26 10.47 -4.08
C GLU A 26 4.02 11.36 -4.15
N ALA A 27 3.19 11.22 -5.19
CA ALA A 27 1.93 11.97 -5.32
C ALA A 27 0.94 11.72 -4.17
N LEU A 28 1.05 10.58 -3.47
CA LEU A 28 0.21 10.30 -2.29
C LEU A 28 0.50 11.23 -1.11
N ASN A 29 1.68 11.87 -1.07
CA ASN A 29 2.06 12.80 -0.01
C ASN A 29 1.30 14.14 -0.06
N ASP A 30 0.61 14.44 -1.17
CA ASP A 30 -0.21 15.64 -1.30
C ASP A 30 -1.53 15.56 -0.53
N TYR A 31 -1.87 14.37 0.00
CA TYR A 31 -3.10 14.11 0.72
C TYR A 31 -2.82 13.85 2.21
N GLU A 32 -3.59 14.49 3.09
CA GLU A 32 -3.54 14.24 4.54
C GLU A 32 -3.93 12.79 4.88
N VAL A 33 -4.93 12.26 4.15
CA VAL A 33 -5.44 10.90 4.32
C VAL A 33 -5.43 10.18 2.98
N VAL A 34 -4.87 8.98 2.99
CA VAL A 34 -4.91 8.01 1.88
C VAL A 34 -5.69 6.77 2.33
N TRP A 35 -6.36 6.11 1.38
CA TRP A 35 -7.18 4.94 1.64
C TRP A 35 -6.55 3.70 1.02
N ALA A 36 -6.14 2.75 1.85
CA ALA A 36 -5.53 1.50 1.43
C ALA A 36 -6.51 0.33 1.57
N ALA A 37 -6.37 -0.69 0.71
CA ALA A 37 -7.18 -1.91 0.80
C ALA A 37 -6.87 -2.69 2.09
N SER A 38 -7.88 -3.28 2.73
CA SER A 38 -7.71 -4.02 4.00
C SER A 38 -7.83 -5.54 3.88
N GLY A 39 -7.62 -6.10 2.68
CA GLY A 39 -7.67 -7.54 2.46
C GLY A 39 -8.99 -8.07 1.91
N HIS A 40 -9.97 -7.20 1.65
CA HIS A 40 -11.28 -7.55 1.10
C HIS A 40 -11.74 -6.55 0.02
N PRO A 41 -12.40 -6.97 -1.07
CA PRO A 41 -12.78 -6.08 -2.18
C PRO A 41 -13.70 -4.91 -1.82
N HIS A 42 -14.35 -4.97 -0.65
CA HIS A 42 -15.27 -3.95 -0.17
C HIS A 42 -14.81 -3.30 1.14
N ALA A 43 -13.52 -3.42 1.49
CA ALA A 43 -12.99 -2.86 2.71
C ALA A 43 -11.67 -2.12 2.45
N VAL A 44 -11.63 -0.90 2.99
CA VAL A 44 -10.47 -0.01 2.96
C VAL A 44 -10.28 0.59 4.35
N TYR A 45 -9.07 1.06 4.64
CA TYR A 45 -8.76 1.77 5.88
C TYR A 45 -8.05 3.10 5.58
N PRO A 46 -8.31 4.15 6.38
CA PRO A 46 -7.60 5.41 6.27
C PRO A 46 -6.23 5.30 6.93
N THR A 47 -5.24 5.95 6.33
CA THR A 47 -3.87 6.09 6.86
C THR A 47 -3.21 7.32 6.22
N SER A 48 -2.00 7.65 6.64
CA SER A 48 -1.18 8.69 6.01
C SER A 48 -0.08 8.10 5.13
N TYR A 49 0.43 8.91 4.21
CA TYR A 49 1.61 8.56 3.40
C TYR A 49 2.80 8.14 4.28
N ALA A 50 3.07 8.88 5.36
CA ALA A 50 4.17 8.60 6.27
C ALA A 50 4.00 7.27 7.03
N GLU A 51 2.77 6.95 7.46
CA GLU A 51 2.47 5.67 8.12
C GLU A 51 2.64 4.49 7.17
N LEU A 52 2.19 4.61 5.91
CA LEU A 52 2.39 3.56 4.92
C LEU A 52 3.88 3.26 4.72
N ILE A 53 4.72 4.28 4.59
CA ILE A 53 6.18 4.08 4.50
C ILE A 53 6.71 3.39 5.75
N ALA A 54 6.32 3.85 6.94
CA ALA A 54 6.79 3.29 8.20
C ALA A 54 6.40 1.80 8.36
N CYS A 55 5.20 1.41 7.92
CA CYS A 55 4.72 0.03 8.05
C CYS A 55 5.23 -0.90 6.94
N THR A 56 5.45 -0.38 5.73
CA THR A 56 5.83 -1.20 4.57
C THR A 56 7.33 -1.22 4.30
N GLY A 57 8.07 -0.19 4.72
CA GLY A 57 9.45 0.04 4.28
C GLY A 57 9.55 0.45 2.81
N ALA A 58 8.45 0.97 2.22
CA ALA A 58 8.42 1.36 0.82
C ALA A 58 9.41 2.47 0.49
N THR A 59 9.99 2.39 -0.70
CA THR A 59 10.82 3.45 -1.27
C THR A 59 9.94 4.44 -2.05
N PRO A 60 9.97 5.74 -1.72
CA PRO A 60 9.31 6.77 -2.50
C PRO A 60 9.85 6.82 -3.94
N MET A 61 8.94 6.92 -4.90
CA MET A 61 9.28 7.07 -6.31
C MET A 61 8.13 7.74 -7.07
N VAL A 62 8.44 8.55 -8.08
CA VAL A 62 7.42 9.03 -9.03
C VAL A 62 7.04 7.88 -9.98
N VAL A 63 5.77 7.50 -10.01
CA VAL A 63 5.29 6.28 -10.72
C VAL A 63 4.38 6.58 -11.94
N GLY A 64 4.28 7.84 -12.34
CA GLY A 64 3.52 8.28 -13.52
C GLY A 64 4.06 9.60 -14.09
N ASP A 65 3.51 10.03 -15.23
CA ASP A 65 3.83 11.32 -15.89
C ASP A 65 2.96 12.48 -15.37
#